data_AF-A0A1C5QVJ9-F1
#
_entry.id   AF-A0A1C5QVJ9-F1
#
_cell.length_a   1.000
_cell.length_b   1.000
_cell.length_c   1.000
_cell.angle_alpha   90.00
_cell.angle_beta   90.00
_cell.angle_gamma   90.00
#
_symmetry.space_group_name_H-M   'P 1'
#
loop_
_entity.id
_entity.type
_entity.pdbx_description
1 polymer ?
#
loop_
_entity_poly.entity_id
_entity_poly.type
_entity_poly.pdbx_seq_one_letter_code
_entity_poly.pdbx_strand_id
1 'polypeptide(L)'
;MRRKDREITDKQDILEVMRKCDVCRIALHDGDYPYIVPLNFGLQVENDMPVLYFHGALEGKKYELIEKDNRASFEMDCGHQLILDKAQGNCAMEYESVIGQGYIEMLNEEEKYEALRILMKQYRREDFPFNEKVIPMTAVFRLRVEAMTGKKRTKKSNKLKIYAMNAIDNAYAPYSDFKVGACVELTDGQYITGSNVENASYGLSNCAERSAIFAAYSRGYRKEDIKAMAITTHAEKLTMPCGACRQVLSELLLPDTPILIANDKEEKILTMRELLPYSFGEDDLKK
;
A
#
# COMPACT_ATOMS: atom_id res chain seq x y z
N MET A 1 3.21 6.19 -25.51
CA MET A 1 3.33 5.08 -24.53
C MET A 1 3.66 3.75 -25.25
N ARG A 2 4.67 2.98 -24.82
CA ARG A 2 5.09 1.72 -25.50
C ARG A 2 4.12 0.54 -25.31
N ARG A 3 3.40 0.49 -24.18
CA ARG A 3 2.42 -0.55 -23.83
C ARG A 3 1.07 0.07 -23.53
N LYS A 4 0.22 0.15 -24.56
CA LYS A 4 -1.13 0.75 -24.46
C LYS A 4 -2.05 0.00 -23.51
N ASP A 5 -1.82 -1.29 -23.30
CA ASP A 5 -2.56 -2.13 -22.36
C ASP A 5 -2.37 -1.77 -20.88
N ARG A 6 -1.36 -0.92 -20.59
CA ARG A 6 -1.04 -0.44 -19.24
C ARG A 6 -1.38 1.03 -19.04
N GLU A 7 -1.90 1.68 -20.07
CA GLU A 7 -2.27 3.09 -20.02
C GLU A 7 -3.51 3.27 -19.16
N ILE A 8 -3.49 4.30 -18.30
CA ILE A 8 -4.69 4.74 -17.59
C ILE A 8 -5.36 5.77 -18.49
N THR A 9 -6.52 5.42 -19.04
CA THR A 9 -7.23 6.25 -20.01
C THR A 9 -8.21 7.23 -19.37
N ASP A 10 -8.72 6.92 -18.19
CA ASP A 10 -9.61 7.78 -17.44
C ASP A 10 -8.80 8.81 -16.63
N LYS A 11 -9.12 10.10 -16.78
CA LYS A 11 -8.47 11.18 -16.02
C LYS A 11 -8.73 11.06 -14.53
N GLN A 12 -9.91 10.61 -14.12
CA GLN A 12 -10.26 10.47 -12.72
C GLN A 12 -9.40 9.39 -12.05
N ASP A 13 -9.17 8.27 -12.74
CA ASP A 13 -8.22 7.23 -12.29
C ASP A 13 -6.81 7.81 -12.12
N ILE A 14 -6.35 8.67 -13.03
CA ILE A 14 -5.04 9.33 -12.91
C ILE A 14 -4.99 10.20 -11.65
N LEU A 15 -6.04 10.99 -11.39
CA LEU A 15 -6.13 11.82 -10.19
C LEU A 15 -6.17 10.97 -8.91
N GLU A 16 -6.83 9.81 -8.92
CA GLU A 16 -6.80 8.88 -7.80
C GLU A 16 -5.39 8.35 -7.55
N VAL A 17 -4.64 7.97 -8.59
CA VAL A 17 -3.24 7.56 -8.45
C VAL A 17 -2.41 8.71 -7.84
N MET A 18 -2.57 9.94 -8.34
CA MET A 18 -1.85 11.09 -7.78
C MET A 18 -2.18 11.29 -6.30
N ARG A 19 -3.45 11.16 -5.88
CA ARG A 19 -3.86 11.28 -4.47
C ARG A 19 -3.30 10.18 -3.57
N LYS A 20 -3.00 8.99 -4.10
CA LYS A 20 -2.35 7.89 -3.34
C LYS A 20 -0.85 8.09 -3.15
N CYS A 21 -0.22 9.01 -3.89
CA CYS A 21 1.22 9.24 -3.79
C CYS A 21 1.55 10.16 -2.60
N ASP A 22 2.71 9.92 -1.98
CA ASP A 22 3.24 10.77 -0.90
C ASP A 22 4.30 11.78 -1.38
N VAL A 23 4.91 11.51 -2.53
CA VAL A 23 6.04 12.27 -3.08
C VAL A 23 5.79 12.53 -4.56
N CYS A 24 6.14 13.74 -5.00
CA CYS A 24 6.22 14.12 -6.39
C CYS A 24 7.64 14.55 -6.72
N ARG A 25 8.22 14.00 -7.78
CA ARG A 25 9.56 14.34 -8.26
C ARG A 25 9.40 15.34 -9.39
N ILE A 26 9.84 16.57 -9.18
CA ILE A 26 9.88 17.56 -10.26
C ILE A 26 11.25 17.54 -10.92
N ALA A 27 11.26 17.64 -12.25
CA ALA A 27 12.45 17.77 -13.08
C ALA A 27 12.47 19.17 -13.70
N LEU A 28 13.52 19.93 -13.40
CA LEU A 28 13.78 21.29 -13.86
C LEU A 28 14.92 21.30 -14.88
N HIS A 29 14.91 22.26 -15.80
CA HIS A 29 15.96 22.43 -16.80
C HIS A 29 17.25 22.99 -16.15
N ASP A 30 18.38 22.28 -16.26
CA ASP A 30 19.67 22.66 -15.66
C ASP A 30 20.85 22.38 -16.60
N GLY A 31 20.86 23.04 -17.76
CA GLY A 31 21.92 22.90 -18.75
C GLY A 31 21.96 21.48 -19.33
N ASP A 32 23.07 20.79 -19.15
CA ASP A 32 23.31 19.48 -19.77
C ASP A 32 22.49 18.34 -19.12
N TYR A 33 22.09 18.48 -17.85
CA TYR A 33 21.35 17.47 -17.12
C TYR A 33 20.09 18.07 -16.47
N PRO A 34 18.99 17.32 -16.37
CA PRO A 34 17.83 17.79 -15.61
C PRO A 34 18.15 17.78 -14.11
N TYR A 35 17.70 18.81 -13.39
CA TYR A 35 17.73 18.84 -11.93
C TYR A 35 16.44 18.23 -11.36
N ILE A 36 16.54 17.09 -10.69
CA ILE A 36 15.39 16.36 -10.14
C ILE A 36 15.34 16.54 -8.62
N VAL A 37 14.20 16.95 -8.08
CA VAL A 37 13.99 17.10 -6.64
C VAL A 37 12.68 16.43 -6.19
N PRO A 38 12.72 15.49 -5.22
CA PRO A 38 11.52 14.94 -4.60
C PRO A 38 10.94 15.95 -3.60
N LEU A 39 9.63 16.15 -3.66
CA LEU A 39 8.90 17.07 -2.80
C LEU A 39 7.59 16.44 -2.35
N ASN A 40 7.17 16.76 -1.13
CA ASN A 40 5.78 16.61 -0.75
C ASN A 40 4.94 17.65 -1.51
N PHE A 41 3.76 17.22 -1.94
CA PHE A 41 2.80 18.02 -2.70
C PHE A 41 1.43 18.07 -2.02
N GLY A 42 0.64 19.08 -2.36
CA GLY A 42 -0.80 19.10 -2.19
C GLY A 42 -1.47 19.11 -3.56
N LEU A 43 -2.64 18.48 -3.71
CA LEU A 43 -3.34 18.39 -5.00
C LEU A 43 -4.70 19.07 -4.92
N GLN A 44 -4.93 20.00 -5.84
CA GLN A 44 -6.25 20.56 -6.14
C GLN A 44 -6.56 20.38 -7.63
N VAL A 45 -7.84 20.36 -8.00
CA VAL A 45 -8.27 20.35 -9.39
C VAL A 45 -8.87 21.70 -9.73
N GLU A 46 -8.33 22.36 -10.75
CA GLU A 46 -8.83 23.62 -11.30
C GLU A 46 -9.11 23.40 -12.79
N ASN A 47 -10.32 23.72 -13.27
CA ASN A 47 -10.69 23.59 -14.69
C ASN A 47 -10.36 22.22 -15.30
N ASP A 48 -10.66 21.13 -14.58
CA ASP A 48 -10.39 19.73 -14.99
C ASP A 48 -8.89 19.36 -15.10
N MET A 49 -7.99 20.22 -14.59
CA MET A 49 -6.55 19.98 -14.57
C MET A 49 -6.00 20.04 -13.15
N PRO A 50 -5.06 19.15 -12.78
CA PRO A 50 -4.46 19.19 -11.47
C PRO A 50 -3.51 20.39 -11.31
N VAL A 51 -3.54 20.97 -10.13
CA VAL A 51 -2.58 21.96 -9.64
C VAL A 51 -1.89 21.35 -8.43
N LEU A 52 -0.56 21.23 -8.51
CA LEU A 52 0.26 20.67 -7.45
C LEU A 52 0.93 21.79 -6.66
N TYR A 53 0.71 21.84 -5.35
CA TYR A 53 1.29 22.83 -4.45
C TYR A 53 2.48 22.24 -3.72
N PHE A 54 3.55 23.01 -3.55
CA PHE A 54 4.79 22.60 -2.92
C PHE A 54 5.27 23.65 -1.94
N HIS A 55 6.07 23.24 -0.95
CA HIS A 55 6.71 24.15 -0.01
C HIS A 55 8.20 23.85 0.14
N GLY A 56 8.97 24.79 0.67
CA GLY A 56 10.38 24.60 0.99
C GLY A 56 11.05 25.82 1.62
N ALA A 57 12.37 25.75 1.76
CA ALA A 57 13.20 26.87 2.19
C ALA A 57 13.07 28.09 1.24
N LEU A 58 13.38 29.29 1.71
CA LEU A 58 13.28 30.51 0.89
C LEU A 58 14.27 30.58 -0.28
N GLU A 59 15.37 29.83 -0.18
CA GLU A 59 16.46 29.87 -1.16
C GLU A 59 16.89 28.45 -1.56
N GLY A 60 17.64 28.37 -2.65
CA GLY A 60 18.25 27.14 -3.15
C GLY A 60 18.11 26.99 -4.66
N LYS A 61 18.94 26.10 -5.22
CA LYS A 61 19.11 25.88 -6.66
C LYS A 61 17.80 25.78 -7.45
N LYS A 62 16.77 25.11 -6.91
CA LYS A 62 15.48 24.98 -7.61
C LYS A 62 14.82 26.32 -7.94
N TYR A 63 14.92 27.31 -7.05
CA TYR A 63 14.30 28.62 -7.28
C TYR A 63 15.04 29.41 -8.36
N GLU A 64 16.38 29.35 -8.37
CA GLU A 64 17.21 29.94 -9.43
C GLU A 64 16.90 29.32 -10.81
N LEU A 65 16.61 28.01 -10.86
CA LEU A 65 16.23 27.32 -12.08
C LEU A 65 14.81 27.71 -12.52
N ILE A 66 13.84 27.73 -11.60
CA ILE A 66 12.46 28.13 -11.86
C ILE A 66 12.39 29.57 -12.40
N GLU A 67 13.21 30.48 -11.87
CA GLU A 67 13.28 31.87 -12.34
C GLU A 67 13.82 31.98 -13.77
N LYS A 68 14.78 31.13 -14.15
CA LYS A 68 15.34 31.09 -15.51
C LYS A 68 14.40 30.42 -16.52
N ASP A 69 13.77 29.32 -16.11
CA ASP A 69 12.81 28.56 -16.91
C ASP A 69 11.82 27.86 -15.97
N ASN A 70 10.58 28.33 -15.99
CA ASN A 70 9.54 27.83 -15.09
C ASN A 70 8.84 26.56 -15.61
N ARG A 71 9.26 26.01 -16.76
CA ARG A 71 8.75 24.73 -17.25
C ARG A 71 9.31 23.59 -16.40
N ALA A 72 8.44 22.68 -16.02
CA ALA A 72 8.83 21.48 -15.28
C ALA A 72 8.09 20.25 -15.80
N SER A 73 8.79 19.12 -15.75
CA SER A 73 8.14 17.80 -15.80
C SER A 73 8.01 17.26 -14.39
N PHE A 74 7.06 16.38 -14.15
CA PHE A 74 6.90 15.70 -12.88
C PHE A 74 6.67 14.21 -13.05
N GLU A 75 7.00 13.47 -12.00
CA GLU A 75 6.78 12.03 -11.89
C GLU A 75 6.29 11.69 -10.49
N MET A 76 5.31 10.79 -10.42
CA MET A 76 4.70 10.29 -9.20
C MET A 76 4.46 8.80 -9.38
N ASP A 77 4.82 7.99 -8.39
CA ASP A 77 4.62 6.54 -8.41
C ASP A 77 4.21 5.99 -7.04
N CYS A 78 3.31 5.01 -7.06
CA CYS A 78 2.82 4.33 -5.87
C CYS A 78 2.37 2.90 -6.20
N GLY A 79 1.79 2.22 -5.22
CA GLY A 79 1.24 0.87 -5.43
C GLY A 79 2.31 -0.20 -5.70
N HIS A 80 3.54 0.07 -5.29
CA HIS A 80 4.69 -0.80 -5.46
C HIS A 80 4.53 -2.11 -4.72
N GLN A 81 4.26 -3.19 -5.46
CA GLN A 81 4.16 -4.53 -4.89
C GLN A 81 5.01 -5.52 -5.69
N LEU A 82 5.99 -6.12 -5.01
CA LEU A 82 6.79 -7.19 -5.57
C LEU A 82 5.97 -8.48 -5.58
N ILE A 83 5.83 -9.09 -6.76
CA ILE A 83 5.15 -10.37 -6.97
C ILE A 83 6.20 -11.41 -7.35
N LEU A 84 6.48 -12.31 -6.41
CA LEU A 84 7.40 -13.44 -6.58
C LEU A 84 6.60 -14.73 -6.74
N ASP A 85 6.41 -15.16 -7.98
CA ASP A 85 5.70 -16.39 -8.32
C ASP A 85 6.73 -17.48 -8.63
N LYS A 86 7.25 -18.11 -7.57
CA LYS A 86 8.33 -19.10 -7.64
C LYS A 86 7.94 -20.32 -8.46
N ALA A 87 6.68 -20.76 -8.37
CA ALA A 87 6.17 -21.91 -9.12
C ALA A 87 6.32 -21.71 -10.64
N GLN A 88 6.18 -20.47 -11.13
CA GLN A 88 6.35 -20.14 -12.54
C GLN A 88 7.71 -19.49 -12.87
N GLY A 89 8.62 -19.36 -11.90
CA GLY A 89 9.88 -18.63 -12.07
C GLY A 89 9.70 -17.14 -12.39
N ASN A 90 8.55 -16.56 -12.05
CA ASN A 90 8.15 -15.22 -12.46
C ASN A 90 8.42 -14.18 -11.36
N CYS A 91 9.22 -13.16 -11.68
CA CYS A 91 9.42 -11.98 -10.83
C CYS A 91 8.84 -10.75 -11.54
N ALA A 92 7.88 -10.08 -10.90
CA ALA A 92 7.23 -8.89 -11.44
C ALA A 92 7.03 -7.84 -10.35
N MET A 93 6.98 -6.57 -10.77
CA MET A 93 6.62 -5.45 -9.91
C MET A 93 5.30 -4.87 -10.41
N GLU A 94 4.32 -4.74 -9.52
CA GLU A 94 3.15 -3.90 -9.74
C GLU A 94 3.45 -2.46 -9.34
N TYR A 95 2.82 -1.53 -10.03
CA TYR A 95 2.94 -0.11 -9.76
C TYR A 95 1.81 0.66 -10.46
N GLU A 96 1.55 1.85 -9.95
CA GLU A 96 0.80 2.91 -10.61
C GLU A 96 1.72 4.13 -10.69
N SER A 97 1.77 4.80 -11.83
CA SER A 97 2.64 5.96 -12.04
C SER A 97 1.97 7.01 -12.89
N VAL A 98 2.22 8.28 -12.60
CA VAL A 98 1.80 9.43 -13.38
C VAL A 98 3.02 10.26 -13.73
N ILE A 99 3.15 10.61 -15.01
CA ILE A 99 4.11 11.60 -15.47
C ILE A 99 3.36 12.73 -16.14
N GLY A 100 3.86 13.95 -16.03
CA GLY A 100 3.29 15.09 -16.71
C GLY A 100 4.23 16.26 -16.79
N GLN A 101 3.72 17.36 -17.32
CA GLN A 101 4.46 18.59 -17.52
C GLN A 101 3.55 19.81 -17.34
N GLY A 102 4.17 20.95 -17.05
CA GLY A 102 3.47 22.21 -16.85
C GLY A 102 4.41 23.35 -16.47
N TYR A 103 3.83 24.40 -15.90
CA TYR A 103 4.57 25.60 -15.48
C TYR A 103 4.48 25.84 -13.98
N ILE A 104 5.58 26.29 -13.40
CA ILE A 104 5.68 26.65 -12.00
C ILE A 104 5.41 28.14 -11.81
N GLU A 105 4.65 28.47 -10.77
CA GLU A 105 4.34 29.83 -10.34
C GLU A 105 4.65 29.96 -8.85
N MET A 106 5.45 30.96 -8.48
CA MET A 106 5.70 31.32 -7.08
C MET A 106 4.47 32.01 -6.51
N LEU A 107 4.07 31.65 -5.28
CA LEU A 107 2.90 32.23 -4.62
C LEU A 107 3.28 33.44 -3.76
N ASN A 108 2.40 34.44 -3.75
CA ASN A 108 2.51 35.58 -2.85
C ASN A 108 2.03 35.23 -1.43
N GLU A 109 2.27 36.12 -0.44
CA GLU A 109 1.89 35.89 0.97
C GLU A 109 0.40 35.60 1.17
N GLU A 110 -0.48 36.22 0.40
CA GLU A 110 -1.94 36.05 0.53
C GLU A 110 -2.39 34.65 0.07
N GLU A 111 -1.69 34.06 -0.91
CA GLU A 111 -1.98 32.72 -1.44
C GLU A 111 -1.35 31.60 -0.60
N LYS A 112 -0.31 31.87 0.18
CA LYS A 112 0.44 30.83 0.92
C LYS A 112 -0.42 30.05 1.91
N TYR A 113 -1.32 30.73 2.61
CA TYR A 113 -2.14 30.10 3.65
C TYR A 113 -2.99 28.96 3.07
N GLU A 114 -3.72 29.25 1.99
CA GLU A 114 -4.60 28.26 1.35
C GLU A 114 -3.79 27.12 0.70
N ALA A 115 -2.66 27.44 0.08
CA ALA A 115 -1.75 26.44 -0.49
C ALA A 115 -1.20 25.47 0.57
N LEU A 116 -0.82 25.98 1.75
CA LEU A 116 -0.37 25.14 2.86
C LEU A 116 -1.52 24.28 3.42
N ARG A 117 -2.74 24.81 3.44
CA ARG A 117 -3.93 24.03 3.82
C ARG A 117 -4.19 22.86 2.86
N ILE A 118 -4.05 23.08 1.55
CA ILE A 118 -4.15 22.05 0.52
C ILE A 118 -3.05 20.99 0.68
N LEU A 119 -1.81 21.42 0.93
CA LEU A 119 -0.69 20.54 1.25
C LEU A 119 -0.99 19.67 2.47
N MET A 120 -1.47 20.25 3.55
CA MET A 120 -1.80 19.51 4.77
C MET A 120 -2.91 18.47 4.55
N LYS A 121 -3.95 18.84 3.79
CA LYS A 121 -5.06 17.95 3.43
C LYS A 121 -4.62 16.69 2.67
N GLN A 122 -3.50 16.73 1.96
CA GLN A 122 -2.95 15.56 1.27
C GLN A 122 -2.44 14.49 2.25
N TYR A 123 -1.89 14.87 3.41
CA TYR A 123 -1.22 13.94 4.33
C TYR A 123 -1.99 13.65 5.61
N ARG A 124 -3.00 14.46 5.94
CA ARG A 124 -3.78 14.35 7.17
C ARG A 124 -5.26 14.62 6.91
N ARG A 125 -6.12 14.14 7.83
CA ARG A 125 -7.54 14.50 7.87
C ARG A 125 -7.69 16.03 7.96
N GLU A 126 -8.80 16.54 7.42
CA GLU A 126 -9.12 17.98 7.41
C GLU A 126 -8.96 18.62 8.80
N ASP A 127 -8.55 19.89 8.82
CA ASP A 127 -8.46 20.77 10.00
C ASP A 127 -7.30 20.56 10.98
N PHE A 128 -6.18 19.95 10.56
CA PHE A 128 -4.97 19.96 11.39
C PHE A 128 -4.37 21.38 11.51
N PRO A 129 -4.24 21.94 12.73
CA PRO A 129 -3.71 23.29 12.90
C PRO A 129 -2.20 23.33 12.62
N PHE A 130 -1.73 24.35 11.90
CA PHE A 130 -0.30 24.61 11.71
C PHE A 130 0.09 26.01 12.18
N ASN A 131 1.36 26.18 12.54
CA ASN A 131 1.87 27.42 13.09
C ASN A 131 1.98 28.49 12.00
N GLU A 132 1.06 29.46 11.98
CA GLU A 132 1.05 30.55 10.99
C GLU A 132 2.33 31.40 10.99
N LYS A 133 3.10 31.40 12.09
CA LYS A 133 4.39 32.11 12.16
C LYS A 133 5.42 31.57 11.16
N VAL A 134 5.26 30.35 10.66
CA VAL A 134 6.19 29.76 9.67
C VAL A 134 5.88 30.18 8.23
N ILE A 135 4.71 30.74 7.96
CA ILE A 135 4.26 31.10 6.60
C ILE A 135 5.24 32.09 5.92
N PRO A 136 5.67 33.19 6.58
CA PRO A 136 6.60 34.13 5.94
C PRO A 136 7.99 33.51 5.70
N MET A 137 8.35 32.47 6.46
CA MET A 137 9.63 31.76 6.35
C MET A 137 9.59 30.58 5.37
N THR A 138 8.44 30.36 4.72
CA THR A 138 8.22 29.22 3.83
C THR A 138 7.99 29.73 2.42
N ALA A 139 8.82 29.29 1.47
CA ALA A 139 8.52 29.48 0.05
C ALA A 139 7.45 28.48 -0.35
N VAL A 140 6.44 28.97 -1.07
CA VAL A 140 5.35 28.16 -1.60
C VAL A 140 5.20 28.44 -3.08
N PHE A 141 5.02 27.39 -3.86
CA PHE A 141 4.84 27.49 -5.30
C PHE A 141 3.86 26.42 -5.77
N ARG A 142 3.27 26.64 -6.94
CA ARG A 142 2.38 25.67 -7.60
C ARG A 142 2.89 25.28 -8.97
N LEU A 143 2.64 24.04 -9.38
CA LEU A 143 2.79 23.55 -10.74
C LEU A 143 1.40 23.40 -11.36
N ARG A 144 1.12 24.21 -12.39
CA ARG A 144 -0.09 24.08 -13.22
C ARG A 144 0.17 23.02 -14.28
N VAL A 145 -0.48 21.86 -14.16
CA VAL A 145 -0.29 20.75 -15.10
C VAL A 145 -0.98 21.06 -16.42
N GLU A 146 -0.25 20.93 -17.53
CA GLU A 146 -0.80 21.07 -18.89
C GLU A 146 -1.12 19.73 -19.53
N ALA A 147 -0.30 18.72 -19.25
CA ALA A 147 -0.46 17.39 -19.79
C ALA A 147 0.04 16.35 -18.78
N MET A 148 -0.65 15.22 -18.72
CA MET A 148 -0.25 14.08 -17.90
C MET A 148 -0.66 12.77 -18.56
N THR A 149 0.07 11.72 -18.23
CA THR A 149 -0.23 10.34 -18.62
C THR A 149 -0.09 9.43 -17.41
N GLY A 150 -1.05 8.53 -17.24
CA GLY A 150 -1.01 7.51 -16.21
C GLY A 150 -0.65 6.15 -16.78
N LYS A 151 0.05 5.35 -15.99
CA LYS A 151 0.39 3.97 -16.32
C LYS A 151 0.21 3.10 -15.09
N LYS A 152 -0.51 1.99 -15.24
CA LYS A 152 -0.66 0.97 -14.20
C LYS A 152 -0.23 -0.39 -14.71
N ARG A 153 0.43 -1.15 -13.85
CA ARG A 153 0.68 -2.57 -14.07
C ARG A 153 0.12 -3.34 -12.90
N THR A 154 -0.94 -4.08 -13.17
CA THR A 154 -1.48 -5.10 -12.26
C THR A 154 -1.26 -6.48 -12.89
N LYS A 155 -0.87 -7.47 -12.08
CA LYS A 155 -0.84 -8.87 -12.50
C LYS A 155 -2.14 -9.50 -12.00
N LYS A 156 -2.93 -10.08 -12.91
CA LYS A 156 -4.02 -10.99 -12.52
C LYS A 156 -3.37 -12.25 -11.94
N SER A 157 -3.06 -12.24 -10.66
CA SER A 157 -2.54 -13.37 -9.90
C SER A 157 -3.22 -13.42 -8.55
N ASN A 158 -3.41 -14.63 -8.00
CA ASN A 158 -3.88 -14.80 -6.64
C ASN A 158 -2.75 -14.39 -5.66
N LYS A 159 -2.57 -13.07 -5.47
CA LYS A 159 -1.50 -12.48 -4.65
C LYS A 159 -1.51 -13.04 -3.24
N LEU A 160 -2.71 -13.20 -2.68
CA LEU A 160 -2.93 -13.75 -1.35
C LEU A 160 -2.29 -15.15 -1.23
N LYS A 161 -2.54 -16.04 -2.20
CA LYS A 161 -1.88 -17.36 -2.27
C LYS A 161 -0.37 -17.24 -2.44
N ILE A 162 0.10 -16.41 -3.37
CA ILE A 162 1.53 -16.24 -3.67
C ILE A 162 2.29 -15.77 -2.42
N TYR A 163 1.76 -14.78 -1.70
CA TYR A 163 2.38 -14.28 -0.48
C TYR A 163 2.38 -15.32 0.63
N ALA A 164 1.29 -16.07 0.80
CA ALA A 164 1.26 -17.19 1.76
C ALA A 164 2.29 -18.27 1.42
N MET A 165 2.39 -18.68 0.15
CA MET A 165 3.38 -19.67 -0.31
C MET A 165 4.81 -19.19 -0.08
N ASN A 166 5.11 -17.92 -0.38
CA ASN A 166 6.43 -17.35 -0.13
C ASN A 166 6.78 -17.28 1.37
N ALA A 167 5.77 -17.14 2.24
CA ALA A 167 5.99 -17.10 3.69
C ALA A 167 6.45 -18.45 4.26
N ILE A 168 6.21 -19.57 3.57
CA ILE A 168 6.66 -20.91 3.99
C ILE A 168 8.18 -20.95 4.19
N ASP A 169 8.95 -20.25 3.36
CA ASP A 169 10.42 -20.22 3.44
C ASP A 169 10.93 -19.63 4.76
N ASN A 170 10.12 -18.80 5.42
CA ASN A 170 10.43 -18.19 6.71
C ASN A 170 9.96 -19.03 7.89
N ALA A 171 9.40 -20.22 7.67
CA ALA A 171 8.97 -21.10 8.75
C ALA A 171 10.18 -21.65 9.52
N TYR A 172 10.18 -21.45 10.85
CA TYR A 172 11.12 -22.09 11.74
C TYR A 172 10.46 -23.34 12.31
N ALA A 173 10.69 -24.50 11.68
CA ALA A 173 10.07 -25.76 12.06
C ALA A 173 11.09 -26.92 12.15
N PRO A 174 12.15 -26.82 12.96
CA PRO A 174 13.21 -27.83 13.00
C PRO A 174 12.77 -29.16 13.66
N TYR A 175 11.64 -29.20 14.36
CA TYR A 175 11.21 -30.40 15.09
C TYR A 175 10.25 -31.25 14.28
N SER A 176 9.25 -30.63 13.62
CA SER A 176 8.28 -31.37 12.80
C SER A 176 8.62 -31.40 11.31
N ASP A 177 9.46 -30.47 10.83
CA ASP A 177 9.65 -30.13 9.42
C ASP A 177 8.34 -29.77 8.67
N PHE A 178 7.25 -29.54 9.41
CA PHE A 178 5.96 -29.18 8.87
C PHE A 178 5.87 -27.66 8.72
N LYS A 179 6.14 -27.17 7.50
CA LYS A 179 6.17 -25.74 7.20
C LYS A 179 4.83 -25.27 6.64
N VAL A 180 4.37 -24.16 7.21
CA VAL A 180 3.11 -23.49 6.85
C VAL A 180 3.39 -22.00 6.70
N GLY A 181 2.83 -21.42 5.65
CA GLY A 181 2.82 -19.99 5.39
C GLY A 181 1.39 -19.49 5.31
N ALA A 182 1.11 -18.34 5.88
CA ALA A 182 -0.18 -17.69 5.86
C ALA A 182 -0.04 -16.23 5.40
N CYS A 183 -1.12 -15.66 4.88
CA CYS A 183 -1.18 -14.26 4.52
C CYS A 183 -2.58 -13.72 4.77
N VAL A 184 -2.68 -12.53 5.35
CA VAL A 184 -3.90 -11.74 5.48
C VAL A 184 -3.91 -10.68 4.37
N GLU A 185 -5.02 -10.56 3.65
CA GLU A 185 -5.31 -9.44 2.76
C GLU A 185 -6.18 -8.42 3.51
N LEU A 186 -5.71 -7.18 3.54
CA LEU A 186 -6.42 -6.06 4.17
C LEU A 186 -7.27 -5.30 3.14
N THR A 187 -8.27 -4.58 3.62
CA THR A 187 -9.17 -3.76 2.79
C THR A 187 -8.45 -2.59 2.12
N ASP A 188 -7.34 -2.11 2.69
CA ASP A 188 -6.46 -1.08 2.14
C ASP A 188 -5.48 -1.62 1.06
N GLY A 189 -5.54 -2.92 0.75
CA GLY A 189 -4.71 -3.57 -0.26
C GLY A 189 -3.33 -4.02 0.25
N GLN A 190 -3.04 -3.87 1.53
CA GLN A 190 -1.84 -4.42 2.15
C GLN A 190 -1.97 -5.93 2.41
N TYR A 191 -0.82 -6.61 2.45
CA TYR A 191 -0.71 -8.03 2.72
C TYR A 191 0.19 -8.26 3.92
N ILE A 192 -0.27 -9.04 4.89
CA ILE A 192 0.48 -9.37 6.11
C ILE A 192 0.72 -10.87 6.17
N THR A 193 1.97 -11.26 5.98
CA THR A 193 2.39 -12.66 5.98
C THR A 193 2.74 -13.16 7.38
N GLY A 194 2.57 -14.46 7.60
CA GLY A 194 3.06 -15.17 8.77
C GLY A 194 3.54 -16.57 8.42
N SER A 195 4.43 -17.12 9.22
CA SER A 195 4.91 -18.50 9.13
C SER A 195 4.84 -19.16 10.51
N ASN A 196 4.84 -20.49 10.56
CA ASN A 196 4.92 -21.17 11.85
C ASN A 196 6.33 -21.06 12.44
N VAL A 197 6.37 -20.87 13.75
CA VAL A 197 7.60 -20.81 14.55
C VAL A 197 7.46 -21.81 15.68
N GLU A 198 8.27 -22.85 15.63
CA GLU A 198 8.31 -23.89 16.64
C GLU A 198 9.23 -23.53 17.79
N ASN A 199 8.95 -24.13 18.94
CA ASN A 199 9.75 -24.01 20.14
C ASN A 199 9.95 -25.41 20.76
N ALA A 200 11.11 -25.64 21.39
CA ALA A 200 11.38 -26.89 22.11
C ALA A 200 10.29 -27.21 23.16
N SER A 201 9.74 -26.17 23.79
CA SER A 201 8.49 -26.25 24.54
C SER A 201 7.33 -26.04 23.56
N TYR A 202 6.77 -27.14 23.04
CA TYR A 202 5.77 -27.11 21.97
C TYR A 202 4.57 -26.18 22.24
N GLY A 203 4.15 -26.04 23.50
CA GLY A 203 3.06 -25.13 23.87
C GLY A 203 3.35 -23.64 23.60
N LEU A 204 4.62 -23.27 23.43
CA LEU A 204 5.06 -21.92 23.06
C LEU A 204 5.19 -21.74 21.54
N SER A 205 4.90 -22.77 20.75
CA SER A 205 4.93 -22.68 19.29
C SER A 205 3.74 -21.88 18.77
N ASN A 206 3.96 -21.12 17.70
CA ASN A 206 2.92 -20.34 17.05
C ASN A 206 2.73 -20.79 15.59
N CYS A 207 1.48 -21.01 15.19
CA CYS A 207 1.17 -21.42 13.82
C CYS A 207 1.15 -20.20 12.89
N ALA A 208 1.29 -20.44 11.59
CA ALA A 208 1.36 -19.38 10.58
C ALA A 208 0.15 -18.45 10.60
N GLU A 209 -1.05 -19.01 10.79
CA GLU A 209 -2.31 -18.27 10.87
C GLU A 209 -2.28 -17.25 12.01
N ARG A 210 -1.89 -17.71 13.21
CA ARG A 210 -1.76 -16.88 14.41
C ARG A 210 -0.66 -15.83 14.24
N SER A 211 0.47 -16.21 13.63
CA SER A 211 1.55 -15.25 13.32
C SER A 211 1.05 -14.13 12.40
N ALA A 212 0.31 -14.45 11.34
CA ALA A 212 -0.21 -13.47 10.38
C ALA A 212 -1.28 -12.55 11.00
N ILE A 213 -2.29 -13.14 11.68
CA ILE A 213 -3.39 -12.37 12.27
C ILE A 213 -2.93 -11.50 13.44
N PHE A 214 -2.04 -11.99 14.30
CA PHE A 214 -1.49 -11.18 15.40
C PHE A 214 -0.61 -10.06 14.86
N ALA A 215 0.16 -10.31 13.80
CA ALA A 215 0.90 -9.25 13.12
C ALA A 215 -0.05 -8.15 12.60
N ALA A 216 -1.18 -8.53 11.98
CA ALA A 216 -2.20 -7.56 11.55
C ALA A 216 -2.77 -6.75 12.71
N TYR A 217 -3.23 -7.43 13.77
CA TYR A 217 -3.80 -6.76 14.94
C TYR A 217 -2.80 -5.85 15.67
N SER A 218 -1.53 -6.26 15.76
CA SER A 218 -0.45 -5.47 16.36
C SER A 218 -0.14 -4.19 15.61
N ARG A 219 -0.49 -4.12 14.31
CA ARG A 219 -0.36 -2.92 13.47
C ARG A 219 -1.59 -2.01 13.53
N GLY A 220 -2.58 -2.32 14.37
CA GLY A 220 -3.77 -1.51 14.58
C GLY A 220 -5.01 -1.95 13.79
N TYR A 221 -4.88 -2.92 12.88
CA TYR A 221 -6.00 -3.45 12.11
C TYR A 221 -6.97 -4.26 12.99
N ARG A 222 -8.23 -4.32 12.59
CA ARG A 222 -9.30 -5.11 13.24
C ARG A 222 -10.01 -5.98 12.21
N LYS A 223 -10.95 -6.82 12.67
CA LYS A 223 -11.68 -7.78 11.83
C LYS A 223 -12.37 -7.12 10.63
N GLU A 224 -12.81 -5.87 10.77
CA GLU A 224 -13.44 -5.09 9.70
C GLU A 224 -12.46 -4.68 8.59
N ASP A 225 -11.17 -4.60 8.90
CA ASP A 225 -10.11 -4.28 7.95
C ASP A 225 -9.59 -5.52 7.20
N ILE A 226 -10.04 -6.71 7.57
CA ILE A 226 -9.56 -7.97 6.99
C ILE A 226 -10.50 -8.45 5.91
N LYS A 227 -9.99 -8.47 4.68
CA LYS A 227 -10.73 -8.88 3.50
C LYS A 227 -10.71 -10.40 3.28
N ALA A 228 -9.56 -11.03 3.48
CA ALA A 228 -9.38 -12.47 3.25
C ALA A 228 -8.10 -13.00 3.93
N MET A 229 -7.96 -14.32 4.03
CA MET A 229 -6.72 -14.99 4.46
C MET A 229 -6.37 -16.14 3.50
N ALA A 230 -5.08 -16.41 3.28
CA ALA A 230 -4.60 -17.68 2.72
C ALA A 230 -3.71 -18.42 3.71
N ILE A 231 -3.76 -19.74 3.64
CA ILE A 231 -3.00 -20.67 4.46
C ILE A 231 -2.49 -21.76 3.52
N THR A 232 -1.17 -21.98 3.52
CA THR A 232 -0.49 -22.79 2.53
C THR A 232 0.58 -23.68 3.16
N THR A 233 0.79 -24.86 2.58
CA THR A 233 1.82 -25.82 2.99
C THR A 233 2.24 -26.68 1.78
N HIS A 234 3.43 -27.29 1.84
CA HIS A 234 3.88 -28.28 0.85
C HIS A 234 3.39 -29.71 1.16
N ALA A 235 2.57 -29.89 2.19
CA ALA A 235 2.03 -31.20 2.53
C ALA A 235 1.15 -31.77 1.40
N GLU A 236 1.27 -33.07 1.13
CA GLU A 236 0.50 -33.72 0.05
C GLU A 236 -1.01 -33.62 0.25
N LYS A 237 -1.45 -33.69 1.50
CA LYS A 237 -2.86 -33.58 1.86
C LYS A 237 -3.19 -32.15 2.20
N LEU A 238 -4.32 -31.66 1.68
CA LEU A 238 -4.87 -30.37 2.09
C LEU A 238 -5.10 -30.36 3.61
N THR A 239 -4.34 -29.52 4.31
CA THR A 239 -4.30 -29.52 5.77
C THR A 239 -5.04 -28.30 6.30
N MET A 240 -6.01 -28.56 7.18
CA MET A 240 -6.84 -27.52 7.79
C MET A 240 -6.12 -26.88 9.00
N PRO A 241 -6.44 -25.63 9.36
CA PRO A 241 -5.90 -24.98 10.56
C PRO A 241 -6.18 -25.81 11.81
N CYS A 242 -5.25 -25.78 12.77
CA CYS A 242 -5.45 -26.48 14.04
C CYS A 242 -6.57 -25.84 14.88
N GLY A 243 -7.10 -26.56 15.86
CA GLY A 243 -8.22 -26.08 16.68
C GLY A 243 -7.95 -24.74 17.38
N ALA A 244 -6.74 -24.55 17.90
CA ALA A 244 -6.35 -23.28 18.54
C ALA A 244 -6.35 -22.11 17.54
N CYS A 245 -5.87 -22.33 16.31
CA CYS A 245 -5.93 -21.31 15.27
C CYS A 245 -7.37 -20.99 14.90
N ARG A 246 -8.22 -22.00 14.72
CA ARG A 246 -9.64 -21.79 14.40
C ARG A 246 -10.35 -20.96 15.47
N GLN A 247 -10.08 -21.25 16.75
CA GLN A 247 -10.66 -20.51 17.88
C GLN A 247 -10.20 -19.03 17.89
N VAL A 248 -8.91 -18.78 17.67
CA VAL A 248 -8.40 -17.40 17.57
C VAL A 248 -9.00 -16.68 16.37
N LEU A 249 -9.04 -17.34 15.21
CA LEU A 249 -9.57 -16.74 13.98
C LEU A 249 -11.08 -16.47 14.07
N SER A 250 -11.88 -17.30 14.76
CA SER A 250 -13.31 -17.03 14.94
C SER A 250 -13.59 -15.76 15.73
N GLU A 251 -12.66 -15.33 16.60
CA GLU A 251 -12.78 -14.06 17.33
C GLU A 251 -12.24 -12.87 16.53
N LEU A 252 -11.18 -13.09 15.76
CA LEU A 252 -10.42 -12.03 15.09
C LEU A 252 -10.77 -11.83 13.60
N LEU A 253 -11.64 -12.65 13.03
CA LEU A 253 -12.17 -12.51 11.68
C LEU A 253 -13.70 -12.38 11.72
N LEU A 254 -14.27 -11.80 10.67
CA LEU A 254 -15.72 -11.83 10.49
C LEU A 254 -16.16 -13.27 10.11
N PRO A 255 -17.39 -13.69 10.48
CA PRO A 255 -17.86 -15.04 10.20
C PRO A 255 -17.79 -15.45 8.73
N ASP A 256 -18.02 -14.48 7.83
CA ASP A 256 -18.05 -14.69 6.39
C ASP A 256 -16.70 -14.36 5.71
N THR A 257 -15.63 -14.08 6.48
CA THR A 257 -14.29 -13.85 5.92
C THR A 257 -13.82 -15.09 5.16
N PRO A 258 -13.48 -14.97 3.86
CA PRO A 258 -12.99 -16.08 3.06
C PRO A 258 -11.54 -16.44 3.42
N ILE A 259 -11.31 -17.73 3.58
CA ILE A 259 -10.02 -18.33 3.94
C ILE A 259 -9.67 -19.36 2.86
N LEU A 260 -8.64 -19.04 2.06
CA LEU A 260 -8.06 -19.95 1.09
C LEU A 260 -7.10 -20.91 1.78
N ILE A 261 -7.37 -22.20 1.69
CA ILE A 261 -6.49 -23.26 2.14
C ILE A 261 -5.94 -23.93 0.91
N ALA A 262 -4.63 -24.02 0.79
CA ALA A 262 -4.01 -24.62 -0.39
C ALA A 262 -2.75 -25.41 -0.05
N ASN A 263 -2.42 -26.34 -0.93
CA ASN A 263 -1.09 -26.90 -1.04
C ASN A 263 -0.64 -26.83 -2.52
N ASP A 264 0.39 -27.59 -2.89
CA ASP A 264 0.91 -27.60 -4.25
C ASP A 264 -0.03 -28.24 -5.28
N LYS A 265 -1.03 -29.02 -4.85
CA LYS A 265 -1.92 -29.82 -5.72
C LYS A 265 -3.38 -29.33 -5.71
N GLU A 266 -3.86 -28.89 -4.56
CA GLU A 266 -5.28 -28.64 -4.26
C GLU A 266 -5.47 -27.30 -3.57
N GLU A 267 -6.64 -26.70 -3.76
CA GLU A 267 -7.06 -25.53 -3.02
C GLU A 267 -8.56 -25.56 -2.70
N LYS A 268 -8.93 -24.97 -1.57
CA LYS A 268 -10.30 -24.86 -1.10
C LYS A 268 -10.51 -23.52 -0.42
N ILE A 269 -11.59 -22.84 -0.75
CA ILE A 269 -12.02 -21.63 -0.03
C ILE A 269 -13.13 -22.04 0.95
N LEU A 270 -12.98 -21.63 2.19
CA LEU A 270 -13.98 -21.78 3.26
C LEU A 270 -14.15 -20.44 3.97
N THR A 271 -15.32 -20.19 4.52
CA THR A 271 -15.54 -19.08 5.46
C THR A 271 -15.08 -19.45 6.86
N MET A 272 -14.89 -18.45 7.72
CA MET A 272 -14.58 -18.69 9.13
C MET A 272 -15.70 -19.51 9.82
N ARG A 273 -16.97 -19.23 9.49
CA ARG A 273 -18.13 -19.98 9.99
C ARG A 273 -18.09 -21.46 9.59
N GLU A 274 -17.64 -21.79 8.38
CA GLU A 274 -17.51 -23.18 7.93
C GLU A 274 -16.31 -23.89 8.58
N LEU A 275 -15.25 -23.15 8.94
CA LEU A 275 -14.06 -23.72 9.56
C LEU A 275 -14.27 -24.09 11.03
N LEU A 276 -15.07 -23.31 11.76
CA LEU A 276 -15.45 -23.57 13.15
C LEU A 276 -16.94 -23.29 13.37
N PRO A 277 -17.83 -24.19 12.94
CA PRO A 277 -19.26 -24.06 13.23
C PRO A 277 -19.49 -24.16 14.73
N TYR A 278 -20.48 -23.40 15.24
CA TYR A 278 -20.80 -23.34 16.67
C TYR A 278 -19.61 -22.93 17.55
N SER A 279 -18.79 -22.01 17.06
CA SER A 279 -17.62 -21.49 17.78
C SER A 279 -18.01 -20.89 19.12
N PHE A 280 -17.25 -21.23 20.17
CA PHE A 280 -17.34 -20.59 21.47
C PHE A 280 -16.89 -19.13 21.37
N GLY A 281 -17.68 -18.19 21.90
CA GLY A 281 -17.41 -16.76 21.79
C GLY A 281 -17.84 -15.93 23.01
N GLU A 282 -17.74 -14.61 22.88
CA GLU A 282 -18.05 -13.67 23.98
C GLU A 282 -19.49 -13.82 24.50
N ASP A 283 -20.44 -14.14 23.62
CA ASP A 283 -21.84 -14.32 23.99
C ASP A 283 -22.06 -15.55 24.90
N ASP A 284 -21.21 -16.57 24.80
CA ASP A 284 -21.26 -17.76 25.68
C ASP A 284 -20.69 -17.49 27.09
N LEU A 285 -19.98 -16.38 27.26
CA LEU A 285 -19.43 -15.94 28.56
C LEU A 285 -20.41 -15.05 29.34
N LYS A 286 -21.46 -14.55 28.68
CA LYS A 286 -22.49 -13.71 29.32
C LYS A 286 -23.35 -14.60 30.22
N LYS A 287 -23.47 -14.20 31.49
CA LYS A 287 -24.26 -14.90 32.51
C LYS A 287 -25.75 -14.53 32.41
#